data_AF-A0A929YJ23-F1
#
_entry.id   AF-A0A929YJ23-F1
#
_cell.length_a   1.000
_cell.length_b   1.000
_cell.length_c   1.000
_cell.angle_alpha   90.00
_cell.angle_beta   90.00
_cell.angle_gamma   90.00
#
_symmetry.space_group_name_H-M   'P 1'
#
loop_
_entity.id
_entity.type
_entity.pdbx_description
1 polymer ?
#
loop_
_entity_poly.entity_id
_entity_poly.type
_entity_poly.pdbx_seq_one_letter_code
_entity_poly.pdbx_strand_id
1 'polypeptide(L)'
;MNRKFEDQVFYVTSRKDETVLVAVGLTAKKGLIEGDKVYLLRWFDTVYWREMAASELHEQDGYISFKRIEAEGGGVYYLIPMSLEIYNNLVKNELFNSREFRDEAELRRAFLAMVKSEV
;
A
#
# COMPACT_ATOMS: atom_id res chain seq x y z
N MET A 1 12.84 14.88 0.09
CA MET A 1 13.21 13.52 0.54
C MET A 1 12.12 12.56 0.08
N ASN A 2 12.43 11.68 -0.86
CA ASN A 2 11.52 10.64 -1.33
C ASN A 2 11.75 9.41 -0.44
N ARG A 3 10.67 8.85 0.13
CA ARG A 3 10.73 7.58 0.84
C ARG A 3 10.30 6.47 -0.10
N LYS A 4 11.08 5.40 -0.14
CA LYS A 4 10.84 4.23 -0.98
C LYS A 4 10.70 3.03 -0.05
N PHE A 5 9.60 2.30 -0.22
CA PHE A 5 9.31 1.04 0.47
C PHE A 5 9.21 -0.08 -0.58
N GLU A 6 10.02 0.02 -1.62
CA GLU A 6 9.88 -0.75 -2.87
C GLU A 6 10.07 -2.26 -2.66
N ASP A 7 10.81 -2.67 -1.62
CA ASP A 7 11.03 -4.08 -1.26
C ASP A 7 10.01 -4.63 -0.23
N GLN A 8 8.98 -3.84 0.10
CA GLN A 8 7.94 -4.21 1.05
C GLN A 8 6.60 -4.49 0.35
N VAL A 9 5.84 -5.40 0.95
CA VAL A 9 4.47 -5.71 0.59
C VAL A 9 3.64 -5.41 1.82
N PHE A 10 2.60 -4.60 1.64
CA PHE A 10 1.70 -4.22 2.73
C PHE A 10 0.32 -4.78 2.47
N TYR A 11 -0.34 -5.22 3.54
CA TYR A 11 -1.79 -5.25 3.60
C TYR A 11 -2.29 -3.83 3.82
N VAL A 12 -3.27 -3.41 3.03
CA VAL A 12 -3.88 -2.09 3.12
C VAL A 12 -5.27 -2.23 3.71
N THR A 13 -5.63 -1.35 4.62
CA THR A 13 -7.00 -1.29 5.14
C THR A 13 -7.43 0.14 5.43
N SER A 14 -8.69 0.43 5.17
CA SER A 14 -9.35 1.66 5.58
C SER A 14 -10.81 1.38 5.94
N ARG A 15 -11.32 2.03 6.99
CA ARG A 15 -12.74 1.94 7.35
C ARG A 15 -13.68 2.56 6.31
N LYS A 16 -13.15 3.36 5.39
CA LYS A 16 -13.94 4.05 4.34
C LYS A 16 -13.67 3.50 2.94
N ASP A 17 -12.74 2.56 2.79
CA ASP A 17 -12.35 1.97 1.51
C ASP A 17 -12.00 0.49 1.73
N GLU A 18 -12.95 -0.37 1.36
CA GLU A 18 -12.82 -1.83 1.45
C GLU A 18 -12.20 -2.44 0.17
N THR A 19 -11.88 -1.61 -0.83
CA THR A 19 -11.45 -2.09 -2.15
C THR A 19 -9.93 -2.23 -2.30
N VAL A 20 -9.16 -1.70 -1.36
CA VAL A 20 -7.69 -1.70 -1.41
C VAL A 20 -7.14 -2.64 -0.36
N LEU A 21 -6.51 -3.73 -0.80
CA LEU A 21 -6.03 -4.80 0.07
C LEU A 21 -4.52 -4.98 0.08
N VAL A 22 -3.83 -4.59 -1.01
CA VAL A 22 -2.40 -4.82 -1.17
C VAL A 22 -1.72 -3.54 -1.64
N ALA A 23 -0.53 -3.27 -1.11
CA ALA A 23 0.37 -2.26 -1.67
C ALA A 23 1.76 -2.87 -1.89
N VAL A 24 2.22 -2.81 -3.14
CA VAL A 24 3.55 -3.23 -3.56
C VAL A 24 4.26 -2.06 -4.25
N GLY A 25 5.57 -1.92 -4.06
CA GLY A 25 6.33 -0.85 -4.72
C GLY A 25 5.97 0.54 -4.18
N LEU A 26 5.56 0.63 -2.91
CA LEU A 26 5.09 1.89 -2.32
C LEU A 26 6.18 2.95 -2.33
N THR A 27 5.82 4.13 -2.85
CA THR A 27 6.64 5.33 -2.76
C THR A 27 5.85 6.47 -2.14
N ALA A 28 6.52 7.30 -1.36
CA ALA A 28 5.93 8.52 -0.79
C ALA A 28 6.86 9.71 -1.02
N LYS A 29 6.32 10.77 -1.62
CA LYS A 29 7.06 12.00 -1.93
C LYS A 29 6.36 13.19 -1.30
N LYS A 30 7.14 14.16 -0.80
CA LYS A 30 6.57 15.44 -0.38
C LYS A 30 6.22 16.27 -1.62
N GLY A 31 5.06 16.91 -1.61
CA GLY A 31 4.58 17.76 -2.69
C GLY A 31 3.83 18.99 -2.14
N LEU A 32 3.26 19.77 -3.05
CA LEU A 32 2.38 20.89 -2.75
C LEU A 32 1.09 20.74 -3.55
N ILE A 33 -0.06 20.92 -2.89
CA ILE A 33 -1.37 21.08 -3.54
C ILE A 33 -1.93 22.40 -3.03
N GLU A 34 -2.22 23.34 -3.93
CA GLU A 34 -2.78 24.67 -3.59
C GLU A 34 -1.96 25.47 -2.55
N GLY A 35 -0.65 25.18 -2.45
CA GLY A 35 0.25 25.82 -1.48
C GLY A 35 0.42 25.05 -0.17
N ASP A 36 -0.43 24.06 0.11
CA ASP A 36 -0.33 23.20 1.28
C ASP A 36 0.63 22.03 1.06
N LYS A 37 1.41 21.72 2.09
CA LYS A 37 2.34 20.58 2.08
C LYS A 37 1.57 19.28 2.18
N VAL A 38 1.80 18.40 1.21
CA VAL A 38 1.16 17.08 1.15
C VAL A 38 2.19 15.97 0.95
N TYR A 39 1.76 14.74 1.17
CA TYR A 39 2.45 13.53 0.75
C TYR A 39 1.71 12.93 -0.45
N LEU A 40 2.43 12.69 -1.54
CA LEU A 40 1.95 11.98 -2.71
C LEU A 40 2.43 10.53 -2.61
N LEU A 41 1.50 9.61 -2.37
CA LEU A 41 1.73 8.19 -2.27
C LEU A 41 1.37 7.49 -3.59
N ARG A 42 2.19 6.53 -4.01
CA ARG A 42 1.95 5.70 -5.19
C ARG A 42 2.36 4.25 -4.94
N TRP A 43 1.51 3.30 -5.30
CA TRP A 43 1.78 1.86 -5.19
C TRP A 43 0.97 1.06 -6.22
N PHE A 44 1.36 -0.19 -6.45
CA PHE A 44 0.59 -1.15 -7.24
C PHE A 44 -0.28 -2.01 -6.32
N ASP A 45 -1.57 -2.14 -6.62
CA ASP A 45 -2.54 -2.85 -5.77
C ASP A 45 -2.85 -4.29 -6.22
N THR A 46 -2.01 -4.85 -7.09
CA THR A 46 -2.17 -6.12 -7.84
C THR A 46 -2.98 -6.04 -9.12
N VAL A 47 -3.68 -4.92 -9.37
CA VAL A 47 -4.45 -4.71 -10.61
C VAL A 47 -4.09 -3.38 -11.28
N TYR A 48 -4.01 -2.29 -10.51
CA TYR A 48 -3.75 -0.94 -11.00
C TYR A 48 -2.70 -0.21 -10.14
N TRP A 49 -2.07 0.80 -10.74
CA TRP A 49 -1.30 1.78 -9.99
C TRP A 49 -2.25 2.77 -9.29
N ARG A 50 -2.16 2.84 -7.97
CA ARG A 50 -2.90 3.78 -7.13
C ARG A 50 -2.04 5.00 -6.84
N GLU A 51 -2.66 6.17 -6.86
CA GLU A 51 -2.06 7.43 -6.45
C GLU A 51 -2.99 8.14 -5.48
N MET A 52 -2.46 8.58 -4.33
CA MET A 52 -3.22 9.29 -3.31
C MET A 52 -2.42 10.46 -2.75
N ALA A 53 -3.10 11.58 -2.52
CA ALA A 53 -2.57 12.69 -1.73
C ALA A 53 -2.98 12.53 -0.27
N ALA A 54 -2.06 12.83 0.65
CA ALA A 54 -2.28 12.74 2.08
C ALA A 54 -1.79 13.98 2.82
N SER A 55 -2.54 14.41 3.83
CA SER A 55 -2.19 15.56 4.69
C SER A 55 -1.19 15.15 5.78
N GLU A 56 -1.20 13.87 6.15
CA GLU A 56 -0.38 13.28 7.20
C GLU A 56 0.18 11.94 6.74
N LEU A 57 1.40 11.64 7.17
CA LEU A 57 2.08 10.37 6.96
C LEU A 57 2.87 10.03 8.22
N HIS A 58 2.51 8.93 8.88
CA HIS A 58 3.17 8.42 10.07
C HIS A 58 3.79 7.07 9.77
N GLU A 59 5.01 6.84 10.26
CA GLU A 59 5.76 5.61 10.07
C GLU A 59 6.33 5.19 11.43
N GLN A 60 6.03 3.96 11.84
CA GLN A 60 6.51 3.40 13.10
C GLN A 60 6.67 1.89 12.96
N ASP A 61 7.86 1.36 13.28
CA ASP A 61 8.14 -0.09 13.30
C ASP A 61 7.76 -0.84 12.00
N GLY A 62 7.92 -0.16 10.85
CA GLY A 62 7.54 -0.69 9.53
C GLY A 62 6.07 -0.55 9.17
N TYR A 63 5.21 -0.13 10.11
CA TYR A 63 3.82 0.24 9.83
C TYR A 63 3.76 1.66 9.30
N ILE A 64 2.88 1.88 8.32
CA ILE A 64 2.62 3.20 7.77
C ILE A 64 1.14 3.51 7.94
N SER A 65 0.83 4.74 8.32
CA SER A 65 -0.53 5.25 8.22
C SER A 65 -0.54 6.62 7.58
N PHE A 66 -1.60 6.91 6.83
CA PHE A 66 -1.78 8.22 6.21
C PHE A 66 -3.24 8.63 6.19
N LYS A 67 -3.46 9.95 6.23
CA LYS A 67 -4.79 10.54 6.10
C LYS A 67 -4.95 11.08 4.69
N ARG A 68 -5.79 10.42 3.89
CA ARG A 68 -6.07 10.82 2.50
C ARG A 68 -6.75 12.18 2.46
N ILE A 69 -6.34 13.01 1.52
CA ILE A 69 -7.03 14.26 1.18
C ILE A 69 -8.08 13.93 0.12
N GLU A 70 -9.34 14.11 0.48
CA GLU A 70 -10.48 14.19 -0.45
C GLU A 70 -11.31 15.41 -0.06
N ALA A 71 -12.05 15.96 -1.03
CA ALA A 71 -12.70 17.27 -0.98
C ALA A 71 -13.43 17.60 0.34
N GLU A 72 -13.99 16.62 1.06
CA GLU A 72 -14.70 16.83 2.33
C GLU A 72 -14.50 15.70 3.36
N GLY A 73 -13.24 15.30 3.60
CA GLY A 73 -12.90 14.38 4.70
C GLY A 73 -12.63 12.96 4.26
N GLY A 74 -11.37 12.72 3.88
CA GLY A 74 -10.89 11.41 3.47
C GLY A 74 -10.87 10.35 4.58
N GLY A 75 -10.39 9.17 4.21
CA GLY A 75 -10.15 8.05 5.10
C GLY A 75 -8.73 8.04 5.66
N VAL A 76 -8.57 7.37 6.81
CA VAL A 76 -7.25 6.96 7.29
C VAL A 76 -6.97 5.57 6.74
N TYR A 77 -5.79 5.41 6.15
CA TYR A 77 -5.32 4.14 5.61
C TYR A 77 -4.18 3.64 6.49
N TYR A 78 -4.18 2.33 6.71
CA TYR A 78 -3.13 1.62 7.42
C TYR A 78 -2.47 0.64 6.46
N LEU A 79 -1.16 0.67 6.44
CA LEU A 79 -0.29 -0.20 5.64
C LEU A 79 0.51 -1.02 6.64
N ILE A 80 0.13 -2.28 6.72
CA ILE A 80 0.65 -3.25 7.69
C ILE A 80 1.58 -4.18 6.92
N PRO A 81 2.85 -4.39 7.34
CA PRO A 81 3.74 -5.34 6.70
C PRO A 81 3.04 -6.70 6.53
N MET A 82 3.01 -7.20 5.30
CA MET A 82 2.31 -8.43 4.96
C MET A 82 3.03 -9.63 5.57
N SER A 83 2.39 -10.29 6.53
CA SER A 83 2.77 -11.62 7.00
C SER A 83 2.04 -12.71 6.23
N LEU A 84 2.51 -13.95 6.33
CA LEU A 84 1.83 -15.09 5.73
C LEU A 84 0.44 -15.31 6.35
N GLU A 85 0.31 -15.04 7.65
CA GLU A 85 -0.96 -15.11 8.38
C GLU A 85 -1.98 -14.08 7.86
N ILE A 86 -1.57 -12.81 7.74
CA ILE A 86 -2.41 -11.74 7.20
C ILE A 86 -2.85 -12.10 5.78
N TYR A 87 -1.92 -12.54 4.95
CA TYR A 87 -2.22 -12.94 3.58
C TYR A 87 -3.29 -14.04 3.54
N ASN A 88 -3.06 -15.13 4.25
CA ASN A 88 -3.96 -16.29 4.21
C ASN A 88 -5.35 -16.00 4.75
N ASN A 89 -5.45 -15.14 5.78
CA ASN A 89 -6.70 -14.88 6.46
C ASN A 89 -7.51 -13.71 5.86
N LEU A 90 -6.84 -12.69 5.34
CA LEU A 90 -7.48 -11.41 4.97
C LEU A 90 -7.37 -11.06 3.48
N VAL A 91 -6.42 -11.63 2.75
CA VAL A 91 -6.11 -11.18 1.38
C VAL A 91 -6.34 -12.27 0.34
N LYS A 92 -5.91 -13.49 0.63
CA LYS A 92 -5.84 -14.59 -0.35
C LYS A 92 -7.14 -14.78 -1.11
N ASN A 93 -8.27 -14.84 -0.43
CA ASN A 93 -9.56 -15.14 -1.05
C ASN A 93 -10.17 -13.96 -1.83
N GLU A 94 -9.65 -12.76 -1.63
CA GLU A 94 -10.11 -11.54 -2.31
C GLU A 94 -9.30 -11.24 -3.59
N LEU A 95 -8.17 -11.91 -3.78
CA LEU A 95 -7.32 -11.71 -4.97
C LEU A 95 -7.82 -12.52 -6.16
N PHE A 96 -7.81 -11.89 -7.34
CA PHE A 96 -8.12 -12.54 -8.61
C PHE A 96 -7.16 -13.70 -8.93
N ASN A 97 -5.86 -13.53 -8.65
CA ASN A 97 -4.81 -14.53 -8.87
C ASN A 97 -4.24 -15.05 -7.53
N SER A 98 -5.11 -15.60 -6.70
CA SER A 98 -4.72 -16.16 -5.40
C SER A 98 -3.88 -17.44 -5.55
N ARG A 99 -2.99 -17.69 -4.59
CA ARG A 99 -2.21 -18.93 -4.52
C ARG A 99 -1.65 -19.17 -3.12
N GLU A 100 -1.21 -20.39 -2.85
CA GLU A 100 -0.51 -20.70 -1.61
C GLU A 100 0.97 -20.29 -1.70
N PHE A 101 1.52 -19.88 -0.56
CA PHE A 101 2.93 -19.57 -0.38
C PHE A 101 3.51 -20.41 0.74
N ARG A 102 4.75 -20.90 0.58
CA ARG A 102 5.42 -21.71 1.61
C ARG A 102 5.90 -20.86 2.79
N ASP A 103 6.37 -19.66 2.50
CA ASP A 103 6.92 -18.73 3.46
C ASP A 103 6.74 -17.26 3.02
N GLU A 104 7.02 -16.33 3.93
CA GLU A 104 6.91 -14.89 3.68
C GLU A 104 7.91 -14.39 2.63
N ALA A 105 9.05 -15.05 2.46
CA ALA A 105 10.04 -14.65 1.47
C ALA A 105 9.55 -14.96 0.05
N GLU A 106 8.90 -16.11 -0.14
CA GLU A 106 8.24 -16.49 -1.39
C GLU A 106 7.06 -15.58 -1.70
N LEU A 107 6.22 -15.28 -0.71
CA LEU A 107 5.14 -14.30 -0.82
C LEU A 107 5.68 -12.96 -1.31
N ARG A 108 6.70 -12.42 -0.62
CA ARG A 108 7.29 -11.13 -0.95
C ARG A 108 7.85 -11.11 -2.37
N ARG A 109 8.65 -12.11 -2.75
CA ARG A 109 9.22 -12.21 -4.11
C ARG A 109 8.12 -12.23 -5.18
N ALA A 110 7.02 -12.93 -4.92
CA ALA A 110 5.91 -13.05 -5.85
C ALA A 110 5.23 -11.70 -6.13
N PHE A 111 4.83 -10.99 -5.07
CA PHE A 111 4.20 -9.68 -5.21
C PHE A 111 5.16 -8.66 -5.83
N LEU A 112 6.43 -8.64 -5.42
CA LEU A 112 7.43 -7.76 -6.00
C LEU A 112 7.68 -8.03 -7.50
N ALA A 113 7.57 -9.28 -7.93
CA ALA A 113 7.69 -9.63 -9.35
C ALA A 113 6.55 -9.06 -10.20
N MET A 114 5.35 -8.88 -9.63
CA MET A 114 4.21 -8.27 -10.34
C MET A 114 4.49 -6.80 -10.69
N VAL A 115 5.21 -6.07 -9.84
CA VAL A 115 5.58 -4.68 -10.17
C VAL A 115 6.55 -4.62 -11.35
N LYS A 116 7.44 -5.61 -11.49
CA LYS A 116 8.41 -5.66 -12.59
C LYS A 116 7.79 -6.06 -13.93
N SER A 117 6.66 -6.75 -13.95
CA SER A 117 5.94 -7.09 -15.18
C SER A 117 5.08 -5.94 -15.72
N GLU A 118 4.78 -4.95 -14.88
CA GLU A 118 3.95 -3.79 -15.23
C GLU A 118 4.77 -2.54 -15.63
N VAL A 119 6.10 -2.65 -15.70
CA VAL A 119 7.04 -1.57 -16.08
C VAL A 119 7.72 -1.86 -17.40
#